data_AF-A0A815YU51-F1
#
_entry.id   AF-A0A815YU51-F1
#
_cell.length_a   1.000
_cell.length_b   1.000
_cell.length_c   1.000
_cell.angle_alpha   90.00
_cell.angle_beta   90.00
_cell.angle_gamma   90.00
#
_symmetry.space_group_name_H-M   'P 1'
#
loop_
_entity.id
_entity.type
_entity.pdbx_description
1 polymer ?
#
loop_
_entity_poly.entity_id
_entity_poly.type
_entity_poly.pdbx_seq_one_letter_code
_entity_poly.pdbx_strand_id
1 'polypeptide(L)'
;MLTQSSLSEKFVDFMRETLKTNDALISQQTKLYEFGCTNKELSAIFMSKAEKVNVLTAKELIDIGVAKVKDLNLESSTEMQFLQAKLQHVFGITDDATTSAIENH
;
A
#
# COMPACT_ATOMS: atom_id res chain seq x y z
N MET A 1 7.92 1.19 -27.40
CA MET A 1 6.91 0.31 -26.76
C MET A 1 7.48 -0.14 -25.43
N LEU A 2 6.86 0.23 -24.31
CA LEU A 2 7.17 -0.43 -23.02
C LEU A 2 6.58 -1.83 -23.11
N THR A 3 7.41 -2.86 -22.94
CA THR A 3 6.92 -4.23 -22.89
C THR A 3 6.08 -4.41 -21.62
N GLN A 4 5.06 -5.27 -21.68
CA GLN A 4 4.16 -5.57 -20.57
C GLN A 4 4.92 -5.98 -19.30
N SER A 5 6.05 -6.68 -19.44
CA SER A 5 7.00 -7.00 -18.37
C SER A 5 7.58 -5.76 -17.66
N SER A 6 7.92 -4.71 -18.41
CA SER A 6 8.52 -3.48 -17.86
C SER A 6 7.53 -2.65 -17.04
N LEU A 7 6.24 -2.71 -17.36
CA LEU A 7 5.22 -2.01 -16.58
C LEU A 7 4.91 -2.72 -15.26
N SER A 8 4.86 -4.06 -15.28
CA SER A 8 4.70 -4.87 -14.07
C SER A 8 5.89 -4.71 -13.10
N GLU A 9 7.12 -4.69 -13.61
CA GLU A 9 8.32 -4.40 -12.79
C GLU A 9 8.22 -3.03 -12.11
N LYS A 10 7.85 -1.98 -12.87
CA LYS A 10 7.65 -0.62 -12.31
C LYS A 10 6.57 -0.57 -11.24
N PHE A 11 5.50 -1.36 -11.39
CA PHE A 11 4.45 -1.47 -10.36
C PHE A 11 4.99 -2.13 -9.08
N VAL A 12 5.70 -3.26 -9.22
CA VAL A 12 6.29 -3.97 -8.08
C VAL A 12 7.32 -3.11 -7.35
N ASP A 13 8.19 -2.42 -8.08
CA ASP A 13 9.18 -1.50 -7.50
C ASP A 13 8.50 -0.35 -6.75
N PHE A 14 7.44 0.22 -7.32
CA PHE A 14 6.65 1.26 -6.67
C PHE A 14 6.02 0.76 -5.36
N MET A 15 5.40 -0.43 -5.38
CA MET A 15 4.80 -1.01 -4.18
C MET A 15 5.84 -1.33 -3.11
N ARG A 16 7.01 -1.81 -3.52
CA ARG A 16 8.13 -2.09 -2.60
C ARG A 16 8.60 -0.83 -1.89
N GLU A 17 8.83 0.26 -2.62
CA GLU A 17 9.28 1.51 -2.00
C GLU A 17 8.16 2.17 -1.16
N THR A 18 6.89 1.99 -1.54
CA THR A 18 5.75 2.44 -0.74
C THR A 18 5.70 1.72 0.62
N LEU A 19 5.83 0.38 0.62
CA LEU A 19 5.85 -0.41 1.84
C LEU A 19 7.05 -0.06 2.73
N LYS A 20 8.24 0.05 2.13
CA LYS A 20 9.47 0.43 2.84
C LYS A 20 9.36 1.81 3.49
N THR A 21 8.72 2.76 2.81
CA THR A 21 8.44 4.08 3.38
C THR A 21 7.51 3.98 4.58
N ASN A 22 6.45 3.17 4.49
CA ASN A 22 5.52 2.97 5.59
C ASN A 22 6.18 2.28 6.80
N ASP A 23 7.05 1.29 6.56
CA ASP A 23 7.83 0.63 7.61
C ASP A 23 8.78 1.60 8.34
N ALA A 24 9.36 2.55 7.60
CA ALA A 24 10.17 3.61 8.19
C ALA A 24 9.34 4.55 9.08
N LEU A 25 8.10 4.88 8.66
CA LEU A 25 7.16 5.68 9.45
C LEU A 25 6.73 4.93 10.73
N ILE A 26 6.41 3.63 10.62
CA ILE A 26 6.13 2.77 11.79
C ILE A 26 7.32 2.79 12.75
N SER A 27 8.52 2.57 12.24
CA SER A 27 9.74 2.56 13.05
C SER A 27 9.99 3.90 13.76
N GLN A 28 9.75 5.01 13.06
CA GLN A 28 9.86 6.35 13.63
C GLN A 28 8.82 6.59 14.73
N GLN A 29 7.56 6.22 14.47
CA GLN A 29 6.47 6.37 15.42
C GLN A 29 6.73 5.54 16.70
N THR A 30 7.16 4.29 16.54
CA THR A 30 7.53 3.41 17.66
C THR A 30 8.64 4.01 18.51
N LYS A 31 9.73 4.51 17.89
CA LYS A 31 10.82 5.15 18.63
C LYS A 31 10.37 6.40 19.39
N LEU A 32 9.45 7.18 18.82
CA LEU A 32 8.89 8.34 19.51
C LEU A 32 8.07 7.92 20.73
N TYR A 33 7.27 6.85 20.64
CA TYR A 33 6.58 6.29 21.80
C TYR A 33 7.56 5.78 22.86
N GLU A 34 8.60 5.06 22.48
CA GLU A 34 9.66 4.58 23.40
C GLU A 34 10.34 5.74 24.12
N PHE A 35 10.69 6.82 23.42
CA PHE A 35 11.26 8.02 24.03
C PHE A 35 10.28 8.73 24.96
N GLY A 36 8.99 8.78 24.59
CA GLY A 36 7.97 9.35 25.45
C GLY A 36 7.74 8.56 26.74
N CYS A 37 7.88 7.24 26.70
CA CYS A 37 7.78 6.37 27.88
C CYS A 37 9.01 6.45 28.79
N THR A 38 10.19 6.69 28.23
CA THR A 38 11.47 6.70 28.97
C THR A 38 11.86 8.08 29.49
N ASN A 39 11.45 9.17 28.82
CA ASN A 39 11.77 10.54 29.21
C ASN A 39 10.52 11.29 29.73
N LYS A 40 10.34 11.33 31.06
CA LYS A 40 9.18 11.93 31.73
C LYS A 40 9.03 13.44 31.47
N GLU A 41 10.12 14.18 31.30
CA GLU A 41 10.09 15.62 31.09
C GLU A 41 9.60 15.99 29.68
N LEU A 42 9.96 15.20 28.68
CA LEU A 42 9.62 15.44 27.28
C LEU A 42 8.51 14.50 26.76
N SER A 43 7.89 13.73 27.65
CA SER A 43 6.92 12.69 27.30
C SER A 43 5.79 13.21 26.41
N ALA A 44 5.16 14.31 26.82
CA ALA A 44 4.08 14.93 26.05
C ALA A 44 4.51 15.39 24.64
N ILE A 45 5.75 15.86 24.49
CA ILE A 45 6.29 16.31 23.20
C ILE A 45 6.52 15.10 22.28
N PHE A 46 7.09 14.01 22.80
CA PHE A 46 7.33 12.81 22.01
C PHE A 46 6.03 12.10 21.62
N MET A 47 5.07 12.01 22.53
CA MET A 47 3.73 11.45 22.25
C MET A 47 3.02 12.26 21.16
N SER A 48 2.97 13.60 21.29
CA SER A 48 2.35 14.46 20.27
C SER A 48 3.05 14.36 18.91
N LYS A 49 4.37 14.16 18.88
CA LYS A 49 5.09 13.93 17.62
C LYS A 49 4.78 12.55 17.02
N ALA A 50 4.65 11.51 17.84
CA ALA A 50 4.31 10.17 17.40
C ALA A 50 2.92 10.13 16.75
N GLU A 51 1.93 10.78 17.36
CA GLU A 51 0.56 10.89 16.83
C GLU A 51 0.48 11.61 15.48
N LYS A 52 1.43 12.49 15.18
CA LYS A 52 1.52 13.21 13.89
C LYS A 52 2.22 12.39 12.80
N VAL A 53 2.85 11.26 13.13
CA VAL A 53 3.42 10.38 12.11
C VAL A 53 2.27 9.66 11.41
N ASN A 54 2.07 9.97 10.13
CA ASN A 54 1.01 9.40 9.33
C ASN A 54 1.41 8.00 8.80
N VAL A 55 1.31 6.99 9.66
CA VAL A 55 1.43 5.60 9.25
C VAL A 55 0.20 5.18 8.47
N LEU A 56 0.41 4.70 7.25
CA LEU A 56 -0.66 4.23 6.40
C LEU A 56 -1.17 2.87 6.89
N THR A 57 -2.48 2.74 6.89
CA THR A 57 -3.16 1.47 7.10
C THR A 57 -2.99 0.54 5.90
N ALA A 58 -3.22 -0.75 6.10
CA ALA A 58 -3.22 -1.73 5.01
C ALA A 58 -4.21 -1.35 3.88
N LYS A 59 -5.34 -0.74 4.22
CA LYS A 59 -6.32 -0.25 3.26
C LYS A 59 -5.74 0.86 2.37
N GLU A 60 -5.16 1.89 2.97
CA GLU A 60 -4.57 3.01 2.24
C GLU A 60 -3.41 2.56 1.34
N LEU A 61 -2.56 1.64 1.81
CA LEU A 61 -1.47 1.08 1.01
C LEU A 61 -1.96 0.36 -0.25
N ILE A 62 -3.09 -0.33 -0.14
CA ILE A 62 -3.63 -1.07 -1.28
C ILE A 62 -4.44 -0.15 -2.19
N ASP A 63 -5.15 0.85 -1.65
CA ASP A 63 -5.78 1.91 -2.45
C ASP A 63 -4.74 2.64 -3.32
N ILE A 64 -3.54 2.91 -2.76
CA ILE A 64 -2.38 3.42 -3.51
C ILE A 64 -1.97 2.46 -4.63
N GLY A 65 -1.93 1.16 -4.35
CA GLY A 65 -1.64 0.13 -5.34
C GLY A 65 -2.65 0.12 -6.49
N VAL A 66 -3.95 0.09 -6.17
CA VAL A 66 -5.02 0.11 -7.17
C VAL A 66 -4.95 1.37 -8.02
N ALA A 67 -4.76 2.54 -7.41
CA ALA A 67 -4.56 3.79 -8.15
C ALA A 67 -3.37 3.71 -9.10
N LYS A 68 -2.25 3.10 -8.67
CA LYS A 68 -1.07 2.94 -9.52
C LYS A 68 -1.29 2.03 -10.72
N VAL A 69 -2.11 0.98 -10.57
CA VAL A 69 -2.50 0.11 -11.70
C VAL A 69 -3.24 0.94 -12.76
N LYS A 70 -4.16 1.81 -12.34
CA LYS A 70 -4.89 2.72 -13.24
C LYS A 70 -3.95 3.70 -13.93
N ASP A 71 -3.06 4.35 -13.17
CA ASP A 71 -2.10 5.35 -13.68
C ASP A 71 -1.16 4.79 -14.75
N LEU A 72 -0.73 3.54 -14.61
CA LEU A 72 0.15 2.89 -15.57
C LEU A 72 -0.59 2.42 -16.83
N ASN A 73 -1.88 2.72 -16.96
CA ASN A 73 -2.79 2.23 -18.00
C ASN A 73 -2.69 0.71 -18.17
N LEU A 74 -2.44 0.03 -17.05
CA LEU A 74 -2.27 -1.42 -16.99
C LEU A 74 -3.61 -2.17 -17.01
N GLU A 75 -4.73 -1.45 -17.03
CA GLU A 75 -6.08 -2.00 -17.13
C GLU A 75 -6.28 -2.85 -18.40
N SER A 76 -5.49 -2.69 -19.46
CA SER A 76 -5.58 -3.52 -20.66
C SER A 76 -4.69 -4.78 -20.62
N SER A 77 -3.88 -4.96 -19.57
CA SER A 77 -2.99 -6.11 -19.41
C SER A 77 -3.71 -7.20 -18.61
N THR A 78 -3.87 -8.39 -19.19
CA THR A 78 -4.60 -9.51 -18.58
C THR A 78 -4.04 -9.89 -17.20
N GLU A 79 -2.71 -9.93 -17.01
CA GLU A 79 -2.14 -10.25 -15.69
C GLU A 79 -2.39 -9.15 -14.65
N MET A 80 -2.48 -7.89 -15.07
CA MET A 80 -2.72 -6.77 -14.16
C MET A 80 -4.20 -6.59 -13.85
N GLN A 81 -5.11 -6.91 -14.77
CA GLN A 81 -6.53 -7.09 -14.47
C GLN A 81 -6.72 -8.21 -13.44
N PHE A 82 -6.00 -9.32 -13.58
CA PHE A 82 -6.03 -10.41 -12.61
C PHE A 82 -5.48 -9.98 -11.24
N LEU A 83 -4.39 -9.21 -11.22
CA LEU A 83 -3.85 -8.65 -9.99
C LEU A 83 -4.81 -7.65 -9.34
N GLN A 84 -5.40 -6.75 -10.12
CA GLN A 84 -6.42 -5.80 -9.66
C GLN A 84 -7.64 -6.52 -9.09
N ALA A 85 -8.12 -7.56 -9.79
CA ALA A 85 -9.25 -8.37 -9.34
C ALA A 85 -8.93 -9.13 -8.04
N LYS A 86 -7.71 -9.69 -7.90
CA LYS A 86 -7.25 -10.29 -6.65
C LYS A 86 -7.17 -9.27 -5.51
N LEU A 87 -6.66 -8.07 -5.79
CA LEU A 87 -6.63 -6.99 -4.80
C LEU A 87 -8.07 -6.61 -4.42
N GLN A 88 -8.97 -6.37 -5.36
CA GLN A 88 -10.38 -6.06 -5.08
C GLN A 88 -11.11 -7.16 -4.29
N HIS A 89 -10.85 -8.43 -4.60
CA HIS A 89 -11.42 -9.58 -3.87
C HIS A 89 -10.94 -9.62 -2.42
N VAL A 90 -9.65 -9.40 -2.14
CA VAL A 90 -9.12 -9.27 -0.77
C VAL A 90 -9.83 -8.16 0.02
N PHE A 91 -10.37 -7.15 -0.68
CA PHE A 91 -11.09 -6.02 -0.09
C PHE A 91 -12.58 -6.25 0.13
N GLY A 92 -13.16 -7.36 -0.36
CA GLY A 92 -14.61 -7.51 -0.42
C GLY A 92 -15.30 -6.44 -1.26
N ILE A 93 -14.54 -5.78 -2.16
CA ILE A 93 -15.07 -4.86 -3.17
C ILE A 93 -15.40 -5.74 -4.38
N THR A 94 -16.47 -6.53 -4.26
CA THR A 94 -16.99 -7.31 -5.39
C THR A 94 -17.88 -6.40 -6.23
N ASP A 95 -17.39 -6.02 -7.41
CA ASP A 95 -18.28 -5.83 -8.55
C ASP A 95 -18.58 -7.23 -9.11
N ASP A 96 -19.87 -7.60 -9.19
CA ASP A 96 -20.34 -8.93 -9.63
C ASP A 96 -19.84 -9.34 -11.04
N ALA A 97 -19.24 -8.42 -11.79
CA ALA A 97 -18.67 -8.69 -13.11
C ALA A 97 -17.26 -9.33 -13.08
N THR A 98 -16.52 -9.21 -11.98
CA THR A 98 -15.09 -9.64 -11.93
C THR A 98 -14.90 -11.08 -11.44
N THR A 99 -15.88 -11.62 -10.71
CA THR A 99 -15.82 -12.97 -10.10
C THR A 99 -15.78 -14.08 -11.16
N SER A 100 -16.46 -13.89 -12.31
CA SER A 100 -16.53 -14.90 -13.37
C SER A 100 -15.21 -15.10 -14.15
N ALA A 101 -14.27 -14.16 -14.07
CA ALA A 101 -12.98 -14.26 -14.76
C ALA A 101 -11.92 -15.04 -13.97
N ILE A 102 -12.07 -15.18 -12.65
CA ILE A 102 -11.09 -15.86 -11.79
C ILE A 102 -11.33 -17.38 -11.76
N GLU A 103 -12.57 -17.85 -11.94
CA GLU A 103 -12.90 -19.28 -11.84
C GLU A 103 -12.59 -20.12 -13.11
N ASN A 104 -12.19 -19.49 -14.22
CA ASN A 104 -11.96 -20.18 -15.51
C ASN A 104 -10.49 -20.18 -15.99
N HIS A 105 -9.52 -19.86 -15.12
CA HIS A 105 -8.09 -19.89 -15.45
C HIS A 105 -7.25 -20.68 -14.45
#